data_AF-A0A447TU74-F1
#
_entry.id   AF-A0A447TU74-F1
#
_cell.length_a   1.000
_cell.length_b   1.000
_cell.length_c   1.000
_cell.angle_alpha   90.00
_cell.angle_beta   90.00
_cell.angle_gamma   90.00
#
_symmetry.space_group_name_H-M   'P 1'
#
loop_
_entity.id
_entity.type
_entity.pdbx_description
1 polymer ?
#
loop_
_entity_poly.entity_id
_entity_poly.type
_entity_poly.pdbx_seq_one_letter_code
_entity_poly.pdbx_strand_id
1 'polypeptide(L)'
;MAKLHDYYKDEVVNKLMTEFNYNSVMQVPRVEKITLNMGVGEAIADKKLLDNAAADLTAISGQKPLITKARKSVAGFKIRQGYPIGCKVNSAWRTHVGVL
;
A
#
# COMPACT_ATOMS: atom_id res chain seq x y z
N MET A 1 -2.22 7.05 -20.86
CA MET A 1 -0.75 7.16 -20.72
C MET A 1 -0.46 7.63 -19.30
N ALA A 2 0.56 7.07 -18.66
CA ALA A 2 0.77 7.11 -17.22
C ALA A 2 1.43 8.43 -16.75
N LYS A 3 0.61 9.47 -16.55
CA LYS A 3 1.05 10.87 -16.28
C LYS A 3 2.15 11.01 -15.21
N LEU A 4 2.06 10.25 -14.12
CA LEU A 4 3.07 10.28 -13.05
C LEU A 4 4.40 9.61 -13.43
N HIS A 5 4.36 8.57 -14.26
CA HIS A 5 5.57 7.87 -14.67
C HIS A 5 6.39 8.71 -15.66
N ASP A 6 5.71 9.42 -16.55
CA ASP A 6 6.36 10.31 -17.52
C ASP A 6 6.92 11.55 -16.80
N TYR A 7 6.15 12.14 -15.87
CA TYR A 7 6.63 13.20 -14.96
C TYR A 7 7.88 12.79 -14.16
N TYR A 8 7.88 11.56 -13.63
CA TYR A 8 9.02 11.03 -12.88
C TYR A 8 10.29 10.95 -13.75
N LYS A 9 10.16 10.46 -14.99
CA LYS A 9 11.29 10.32 -15.90
C LYS A 9 11.84 11.65 -16.39
N ASP A 10 10.96 12.60 -16.72
CA ASP A 10 11.34 13.80 -17.45
C ASP A 10 11.77 14.93 -16.51
N GLU A 11 11.08 15.12 -15.38
CA GLU A 11 11.39 16.21 -14.44
C GLU A 11 12.13 15.73 -13.20
N VAL A 12 11.63 14.68 -12.54
CA VAL A 12 12.10 14.30 -11.19
C VAL A 12 13.51 13.72 -11.25
N VAL A 13 13.81 12.87 -12.25
CA VAL A 13 15.15 12.29 -12.43
C VAL A 13 16.20 13.37 -12.68
N ASN A 14 15.89 14.37 -13.52
CA ASN A 14 16.82 15.45 -13.83
C ASN A 14 17.07 16.34 -12.61
N LYS A 15 16.03 16.73 -11.88
CA LYS A 15 16.15 17.51 -10.63
C LYS A 15 17.00 16.78 -9.58
N LEU A 16 16.74 15.49 -9.36
CA LEU A 16 17.48 14.69 -8.38
C LEU A 16 18.93 14.43 -8.78
N MET A 17 19.24 14.27 -10.07
CA MET A 17 20.63 14.15 -10.53
C MET A 17 21.43 15.43 -10.31
N THR A 18 20.83 16.60 -10.55
CA THR A 18 21.51 17.89 -10.32
C THR A 18 21.68 18.20 -8.83
N GLU A 19 20.68 17.90 -7.99
CA GLU A 19 20.70 18.21 -6.56
C GLU A 19 21.64 17.30 -5.76
N PHE A 20 21.70 16.01 -6.11
CA PHE A 20 22.50 15.00 -5.38
C PHE A 20 23.75 14.56 -6.14
N ASN A 21 24.01 15.12 -7.32
CA ASN A 21 25.20 14.91 -8.15
C ASN A 21 25.53 13.42 -8.37
N TYR A 22 24.52 12.61 -8.69
CA TYR A 22 24.67 11.18 -8.92
C TYR A 22 25.50 10.88 -10.18
N ASN A 23 26.40 9.90 -10.10
CA ASN A 23 27.27 9.50 -11.22
C ASN A 23 26.54 8.64 -12.26
N SER A 24 25.37 8.10 -11.93
CA SER A 24 24.60 7.24 -12.82
C SER A 24 23.11 7.45 -12.64
N VAL A 25 22.38 7.50 -13.77
CA VAL A 25 20.91 7.60 -13.83
C VAL A 25 20.21 6.47 -13.06
N MET A 26 20.88 5.32 -12.90
CA MET A 26 20.34 4.18 -12.17
C MET A 26 20.39 4.34 -10.64
N GLN A 27 21.14 5.31 -10.12
CA GLN A 27 21.18 5.62 -8.68
C GLN A 27 19.99 6.43 -8.21
N VAL A 28 19.22 7.03 -9.13
CA VAL A 28 18.07 7.85 -8.79
C VAL A 28 16.97 6.99 -8.11
N PRO A 29 16.50 7.36 -6.91
CA PRO A 29 15.51 6.57 -6.16
C PRO A 29 14.19 6.41 -6.91
N ARG A 30 13.74 5.17 -7.08
CA ARG A 30 12.47 4.82 -7.74
C ARG A 30 11.40 4.39 -6.74
N VAL A 31 10.15 4.67 -7.04
CA VAL A 31 9.02 4.11 -6.28
C VAL A 31 8.78 2.67 -6.73
N GLU A 32 9.09 1.70 -5.86
CA GLU A 32 8.97 0.27 -6.17
C GLU A 32 7.55 -0.26 -5.96
N LYS A 33 6.97 0.04 -4.79
CA LYS A 33 5.64 -0.47 -4.38
C LYS A 33 4.93 0.51 -3.45
N ILE A 34 3.61 0.49 -3.51
CA ILE A 34 2.75 1.21 -2.57
C ILE A 34 1.87 0.17 -1.89
N THR A 35 1.96 0.09 -0.56
CA THR A 35 1.14 -0.81 0.24
C THR A 35 0.08 0.00 0.98
N LEU A 36 -1.19 -0.25 0.67
CA LEU A 36 -2.32 0.31 1.40
C LEU A 36 -2.69 -0.66 2.50
N ASN A 37 -2.73 -0.20 3.74
CA ASN A 37 -3.05 -1.02 4.90
C ASN A 37 -4.14 -0.34 5.73
N MET A 38 -5.19 -1.08 6.04
CA MET A 38 -6.26 -0.64 6.91
C MET A 38 -6.34 -1.58 8.12
N GLY A 39 -6.06 -1.01 9.30
CA GLY A 39 -6.25 -1.70 10.57
C GLY A 39 -7.70 -1.53 11.02
N VAL A 40 -8.44 -2.62 11.15
CA VAL A 40 -9.82 -2.64 11.62
C VAL A 40 -9.83 -3.40 12.96
N GLY A 41 -9.40 -2.71 14.02
CA GLY A 41 -9.30 -3.29 15.37
C GLY A 41 -10.65 -3.78 15.94
N GLU A 42 -11.74 -3.20 15.47
CA GLU A 42 -13.12 -3.56 15.83
C GLU A 42 -13.62 -4.83 15.13
N ALA A 43 -12.88 -5.35 14.14
CA ALA A 43 -13.22 -6.59 13.42
C ALA A 43 -13.25 -7.84 14.32
N ILE A 44 -12.71 -7.74 15.54
CA ILE A 44 -12.79 -8.81 16.54
C ILE A 44 -14.22 -9.00 17.04
N ALA A 45 -14.99 -7.91 17.12
CA ALA A 45 -16.37 -7.90 17.61
C ALA A 45 -17.37 -8.15 16.47
N ASP A 46 -17.14 -7.54 15.30
CA ASP A 46 -18.01 -7.72 14.13
C ASP A 46 -17.19 -8.01 12.87
N LYS A 47 -17.36 -9.23 12.36
CA LYS A 47 -16.71 -9.70 11.13
C LYS A 47 -17.20 -8.94 9.89
N LYS A 48 -18.42 -8.39 9.91
CA LYS A 48 -19.00 -7.65 8.78
C LYS A 48 -18.25 -6.34 8.51
N LEU A 49 -17.71 -5.69 9.55
CA LEU A 49 -16.89 -4.49 9.38
C LEU A 49 -15.62 -4.76 8.59
N LEU A 50 -15.04 -5.95 8.76
CA LEU A 50 -13.86 -6.36 8.01
C LEU A 50 -14.20 -6.62 6.53
N ASP A 51 -15.35 -7.23 6.25
CA ASP A 51 -15.81 -7.47 4.88
C ASP A 51 -16.15 -6.15 4.17
N ASN A 52 -16.76 -5.18 4.87
CA ASN A 52 -17.01 -3.84 4.32
C ASN A 52 -15.69 -3.09 4.04
N ALA A 53 -14.75 -3.09 4.99
CA ALA A 53 -13.44 -2.48 4.80
C ALA A 53 -12.66 -3.13 3.64
N ALA A 54 -12.82 -4.44 3.45
CA ALA A 54 -12.26 -5.15 2.30
C ALA A 54 -12.93 -4.73 0.98
N ALA A 55 -14.26 -4.52 0.98
CA ALA A 55 -14.98 -4.04 -0.20
C ALA A 55 -14.53 -2.62 -0.60
N ASP A 56 -14.40 -1.71 0.38
CA ASP A 56 -13.93 -0.35 0.15
C ASP A 56 -12.49 -0.33 -0.39
N LEU A 57 -11.59 -1.13 0.20
CA LEU A 57 -10.23 -1.30 -0.32
C LEU A 57 -10.21 -1.89 -1.73
N THR A 58 -11.14 -2.79 -2.05
CA THR A 58 -11.26 -3.35 -3.40
C THR A 58 -11.71 -2.27 -4.38
N ALA A 59 -12.66 -1.41 -4.01
CA ALA A 59 -13.13 -0.30 -4.83
C ALA A 59 -12.03 0.73 -5.08
N ILE A 60 -11.23 1.07 -4.07
CA ILE A 60 -10.13 2.04 -4.18
C ILE A 60 -8.96 1.48 -5.00
N SER A 61 -8.55 0.25 -4.72
CA SER A 61 -7.33 -0.31 -5.29
C SER A 61 -7.54 -1.10 -6.59
N GLY A 62 -8.78 -1.48 -6.90
CA GLY A 62 -9.11 -2.39 -8.00
C GLY A 62 -8.57 -3.81 -7.81
N GLN A 63 -8.04 -4.14 -6.62
CA GLN A 63 -7.42 -5.42 -6.31
C GLN A 63 -8.05 -6.03 -5.07
N LYS A 64 -8.11 -7.36 -5.04
CA LYS A 64 -8.61 -8.09 -3.87
C LYS A 64 -7.63 -7.92 -2.69
N PRO A 65 -8.04 -7.32 -1.56
CA PRO A 65 -7.19 -7.16 -0.40
C PRO A 65 -6.89 -8.49 0.29
N LEU A 66 -5.70 -8.55 0.87
CA LEU A 66 -5.25 -9.65 1.71
C LEU A 66 -5.59 -9.36 3.17
N ILE A 67 -6.36 -10.26 3.79
CA ILE A 67 -6.69 -10.18 5.21
C ILE A 67 -5.45 -10.53 6.04
N THR A 68 -5.05 -9.62 6.91
CA THR A 68 -3.91 -9.75 7.82
C THR A 68 -4.36 -10.31 9.17
N LYS A 69 -3.60 -11.28 9.67
CA LYS A 69 -3.86 -11.93 10.96
C LYS A 69 -2.86 -11.49 12.02
N ALA A 70 -3.29 -11.46 13.29
CA ALA A 70 -2.40 -11.20 14.41
C ALA A 70 -1.28 -12.25 14.49
N ARG A 71 -0.03 -11.78 14.57
CA ARG A 71 1.15 -12.64 14.79
C ARG A 71 1.34 -13.04 16.25
N LYS A 72 0.96 -12.17 17.19
CA LYS A 72 1.10 -12.37 18.64
C LYS A 72 -0.22 -12.04 19.32
N SER A 73 -0.50 -12.71 20.43
CA SER A 73 -1.62 -12.38 21.31
C SER A 73 -1.24 -11.19 22.19
N VAL A 74 -2.12 -10.20 22.30
CA VAL A 74 -1.93 -9.01 23.14
C VAL A 74 -3.19 -8.79 23.97
N ALA A 75 -3.09 -9.04 25.28
CA ALA A 75 -4.23 -8.99 26.20
C ALA A 75 -4.84 -7.58 26.31
N GLY A 76 -4.02 -6.52 26.22
CA GLY A 76 -4.48 -5.13 26.28
C GLY A 76 -5.47 -4.75 25.17
N PHE A 77 -5.36 -5.39 24.00
CA PHE A 77 -6.26 -5.18 22.87
C PHE A 77 -7.28 -6.31 22.70
N LYS A 78 -7.34 -7.26 23.65
CA LYS A 78 -8.16 -8.48 23.56
C LYS A 78 -7.92 -9.30 22.28
N ILE A 79 -6.72 -9.19 21.71
CA ILE A 79 -6.33 -9.86 20.46
C ILE A 79 -5.68 -11.21 20.77
N ARG A 80 -6.13 -12.26 20.08
CA ARG A 80 -5.47 -13.58 20.07
C ARG A 80 -4.73 -13.81 18.75
N GLN A 81 -3.64 -14.56 18.80
CA GLN A 81 -2.90 -14.97 17.61
C GLN A 81 -3.83 -15.65 16.59
N GLY A 82 -3.70 -15.26 15.32
CA GLY A 82 -4.53 -15.77 14.22
C GLY A 82 -5.82 -14.99 13.95
N TYR A 83 -6.20 -14.03 14.80
CA TYR A 83 -7.40 -13.20 14.56
C TYR A 83 -7.20 -12.27 13.35
N PRO A 84 -8.21 -12.15 12.46
CA PRO A 84 -8.18 -11.19 11.36
C PRO A 84 -8.43 -9.78 11.91
N ILE A 85 -7.47 -8.87 11.71
CA ILE A 85 -7.48 -7.52 12.33
C ILE A 85 -7.35 -6.40 11.30
N GLY A 86 -7.11 -6.74 10.03
CA GLY A 86 -7.01 -5.73 9.01
C GLY A 86 -6.89 -6.31 7.62
N CYS A 87 -6.90 -5.41 6.64
CA CYS A 87 -6.82 -5.72 5.23
C CYS A 87 -5.70 -4.89 4.62
N LYS A 88 -4.86 -5.52 3.80
CA LYS A 88 -3.81 -4.81 3.05
C LYS A 88 -3.88 -5.13 1.57
N VAL A 89 -3.56 -4.16 0.74
CA VAL A 89 -3.33 -4.32 -0.69
C VAL A 89 -1.89 -3.94 -0.98
N ASN A 90 -1.20 -4.79 -1.75
CA ASN A 90 0.11 -4.48 -2.26
C ASN A 90 -0.01 -4.20 -3.75
N SER A 91 -0.01 -2.91 -4.12
CA SER A 91 -0.03 -2.50 -5.52
C SER A 91 1.40 -2.29 -6.00
N ALA A 92 1.76 -2.98 -7.10
CA ALA A 92 2.97 -2.64 -7.83
C ALA A 92 2.76 -1.26 -8.48
N TRP A 93 3.78 -0.40 -8.48
CA TRP A 93 3.71 0.97 -9.00
C TRP A 93 3.00 1.07 -10.36
N ARG A 94 3.26 0.11 -11.25
CA ARG A 94 2.69 0.04 -12.60
C ARG A 94 1.16 -0.04 -12.63
N THR A 95 0.53 -0.63 -11.60
CA THR A 95 -0.92 -0.75 -11.51
C THR A 95 -1.57 0.52 -10.97
N HIS A 96 -0.85 1.31 -10.17
CA HIS A 96 -1.42 2.52 -9.55
C HIS A 96 -1.48 3.72 -10.51
N VAL A 97 -0.48 3.86 -11.41
CA VAL A 97 -0.49 4.95 -12.41
C VAL A 97 -1.56 4.77 -13.50
N GLY A 98 -2.27 3.63 -13.51
CA GLY A 98 -3.47 3.44 -14.34
C GLY A 98 -4.78 3.73 -13.61
N VAL A 99 -4.77 3.89 -12.28
CA VAL A 99 -5.96 4.08 -11.43
C VAL A 99 -6.15 5.56 -11.05
N LEU A 100 -5.08 6.37 -11.09
CA LEU A 100 -5.09 7.83 -10.94
C LEU A 100 -5.06 8.52 -12.32
#